data_AF-A0AAJ5URL8-F1
#
_entry.id   AF-A0AAJ5URL8-F1
#
_cell.length_a   1.000
_cell.length_b   1.000
_cell.length_c   1.000
_cell.angle_alpha   90.00
_cell.angle_beta   90.00
_cell.angle_gamma   90.00
#
_symmetry.space_group_name_H-M   'P 1'
#
loop_
_entity.id
_entity.type
_entity.pdbx_description
1 polymer ?
#
loop_
_entity_poly.entity_id
_entity_poly.type
_entity_poly.pdbx_seq_one_letter_code
_entity_poly.pdbx_strand_id
1 'polypeptide(L)'
;MKSSKFEFPTKKDMTYWILIIVVLLVCVSVWKTEDSASLAGDLSLGGTLLSIFLAIIAIIFSFIQSSDANSHNKEMIGKMDSLTNSLKYLNDLNNEKNQEIEQKNSDLNELKSMITEIADEVKKGGQQAQNDQLDNNKWAMLVRKIEETQKNVSSSNLGVQITVSGPRALYNFLLKHFQKDEYVPLKTLRTMLKETYNLNNNSDELLEDLETLQNENKITISNKSKDEAFIQIK
;
A
#
# COMPACT_ATOMS: atom_id res chain seq x y z
N MET A 1 27.44 6.52 38.32
CA MET A 1 26.18 6.25 39.04
C MET A 1 25.06 6.15 38.02
N LYS A 2 24.43 4.98 37.85
CA LYS A 2 23.27 4.79 36.95
C LYS A 2 22.04 5.41 37.59
N SER A 3 21.40 6.37 36.93
CA SER A 3 20.09 6.89 37.32
C SER A 3 19.03 5.81 37.06
N SER A 4 18.49 5.21 38.12
CA SER A 4 17.32 4.35 38.02
C SER A 4 16.12 5.18 37.55
N LYS A 5 15.64 4.89 36.35
CA LYS A 5 14.35 5.42 35.85
C LYS A 5 13.27 4.94 36.82
N PHE A 6 12.59 5.88 37.46
CA PHE A 6 11.38 5.60 38.22
C PHE A 6 10.29 5.28 37.19
N GLU A 7 10.10 3.99 36.90
CA GLU A 7 8.96 3.55 36.09
C GLU A 7 7.69 3.80 36.91
N PHE A 8 6.88 4.72 36.41
CA PHE A 8 5.59 5.07 36.99
C PHE A 8 4.71 3.81 37.06
N PRO A 9 3.94 3.59 38.15
CA PRO A 9 3.26 2.32 38.34
C PRO A 9 2.32 2.02 37.16
N THR A 10 2.45 0.80 36.62
CA THR A 10 1.54 0.30 35.59
C THR A 10 0.11 0.27 36.13
N LYS A 11 -0.92 0.37 35.28
CA LYS A 11 -2.34 0.42 35.71
C LYS A 11 -2.73 -0.68 36.72
N LYS A 12 -2.06 -1.84 36.68
CA LYS A 12 -2.22 -2.95 37.63
C LYS A 12 -1.69 -2.64 39.02
N ASP A 13 -0.54 -1.97 39.12
CA ASP A 13 0.11 -1.62 40.40
C ASP A 13 -0.71 -0.58 41.16
N MET A 14 -1.37 0.34 40.44
CA MET A 14 -2.27 1.32 41.04
C MET A 14 -3.47 0.65 41.74
N THR A 15 -4.01 -0.43 41.15
CA THR A 15 -5.10 -1.22 41.76
C THR A 15 -4.64 -1.95 43.03
N TYR A 16 -3.44 -2.54 43.03
CA TYR A 16 -2.89 -3.21 44.22
C TYR A 16 -2.64 -2.23 45.37
N TRP A 17 -2.12 -1.04 45.07
CA TRP A 17 -1.90 0.02 46.06
C TRP A 17 -3.21 0.51 46.68
N ILE A 18 -4.25 0.71 45.87
CA ILE A 18 -5.58 1.12 46.39
C ILE A 18 -6.18 0.03 47.27
N LEU A 19 -6.07 -1.24 46.88
CA LEU A 19 -6.61 -2.37 47.65
C LEU A 19 -5.91 -2.51 49.01
N ILE A 20 -4.59 -2.36 49.06
CA ILE A 20 -3.81 -2.38 50.31
C ILE A 20 -4.23 -1.24 51.24
N ILE A 21 -4.42 -0.03 50.70
CA ILE A 21 -4.86 1.13 51.49
C ILE A 21 -6.25 0.90 52.07
N VAL A 22 -7.18 0.35 51.29
CA VAL A 22 -8.55 0.06 51.74
C VAL A 22 -8.55 -0.98 52.87
N VAL A 23 -7.79 -2.07 52.74
CA VAL A 23 -7.66 -3.11 53.79
C VAL A 23 -7.06 -2.52 55.06
N LEU A 24 -6.03 -1.70 54.94
CA LEU A 24 -5.38 -1.06 56.08
C LEU A 24 -6.31 -0.08 56.80
N LEU A 25 -7.12 0.68 56.06
CA LEU A 25 -8.09 1.61 56.63
C LEU A 25 -9.17 0.86 57.43
N VAL A 26 -9.68 -0.27 56.92
CA VAL A 26 -10.62 -1.13 57.63
C VAL A 26 -9.99 -1.71 58.91
N CYS A 27 -8.75 -2.21 58.84
CA CYS A 27 -8.05 -2.71 60.03
C CYS A 27 -7.87 -1.65 61.11
N VAL A 28 -7.49 -0.42 60.74
CA VAL A 28 -7.32 0.69 61.69
C VAL A 28 -8.66 1.11 62.30
N SER A 29 -9.74 1.16 61.52
CA SER A 29 -11.09 1.47 62.02
C SER A 29 -11.61 0.43 63.02
N VAL A 30 -11.32 -0.85 62.80
CA VAL A 30 -11.69 -1.93 63.73
C VAL A 30 -10.87 -1.88 65.02
N TRP A 31 -9.58 -1.56 64.94
CA TRP A 31 -8.71 -1.48 66.12
C TRP A 31 -9.00 -0.29 67.04
N LYS A 32 -9.52 0.82 66.52
CA LYS A 32 -9.70 2.05 67.29
C LYS A 32 -10.99 2.06 68.15
N THR A 33 -11.90 1.11 67.95
CA THR A 33 -13.27 1.26 68.47
C THR A 33 -13.60 0.12 69.44
N GLU A 34 -13.72 0.44 70.74
CA GLU A 34 -13.95 -0.54 71.81
C GLU A 34 -15.43 -0.91 72.00
N ASP A 35 -16.37 -0.14 71.42
CA ASP A 35 -17.81 -0.35 71.54
C ASP A 35 -18.44 -0.73 70.18
N SER A 36 -18.94 -1.96 70.08
CA SER A 36 -19.40 -2.58 68.83
C SER A 36 -20.66 -1.92 68.25
N ALA A 37 -21.46 -1.26 69.09
CA ALA A 37 -22.70 -0.60 68.68
C ALA A 37 -22.45 0.73 67.95
N SER A 38 -21.51 1.55 68.42
CA SER A 38 -21.12 2.80 67.75
C SER A 38 -20.40 2.52 66.43
N LEU A 39 -19.59 1.45 66.41
CA LEU A 39 -18.86 0.99 65.23
C LEU A 39 -19.83 0.60 64.09
N ALA A 40 -20.90 -0.12 64.41
CA ALA A 40 -21.91 -0.52 63.42
C ALA A 40 -22.66 0.68 62.81
N GLY A 41 -22.96 1.71 63.62
CA GLY A 41 -23.61 2.94 63.16
C GLY A 41 -22.73 3.74 62.18
N ASP A 42 -21.47 3.95 62.55
CA ASP A 42 -20.51 4.67 61.72
C ASP A 42 -20.12 3.90 60.45
N LEU A 43 -20.05 2.56 60.53
CA LEU A 43 -19.79 1.69 59.38
C LEU A 43 -20.97 1.67 58.39
N SER A 44 -22.21 1.75 58.88
CA SER A 44 -23.42 1.84 58.04
C SER A 44 -23.47 3.16 57.25
N LEU A 45 -23.14 4.27 57.91
CA LEU A 45 -23.02 5.58 57.26
C LEU A 45 -21.85 5.60 56.26
N GLY A 46 -20.71 5.03 56.64
CA GLY A 46 -19.55 4.85 55.76
C GLY A 46 -19.86 3.99 54.53
N GLY A 47 -20.61 2.90 54.70
CA GLY A 47 -21.05 2.04 53.60
C GLY A 47 -22.00 2.74 52.62
N THR A 48 -22.89 3.60 53.13
CA THR A 48 -23.80 4.40 52.30
C THR A 48 -23.04 5.45 51.49
N LEU A 49 -22.10 6.17 52.13
CA LEU A 49 -21.22 7.13 51.46
C LEU A 49 -20.33 6.43 50.41
N LEU A 50 -19.74 5.29 50.75
CA LEU A 50 -18.91 4.50 49.83
C LEU A 50 -19.72 4.06 48.61
N SER A 51 -20.97 3.65 48.79
CA SER A 51 -21.89 3.27 47.70
C SER A 51 -22.16 4.43 46.74
N ILE A 52 -22.40 5.64 47.28
CA ILE A 52 -22.57 6.86 46.48
C ILE A 52 -21.28 7.16 45.69
N PHE A 53 -20.12 7.07 46.33
CA PHE A 53 -18.84 7.28 45.65
C PHE A 53 -18.60 6.27 44.53
N LEU A 54 -18.89 4.99 44.77
CA LEU A 54 -18.76 3.94 43.76
C LEU A 54 -19.67 4.18 42.56
N ALA A 55 -20.90 4.64 42.80
CA ALA A 55 -21.83 5.00 41.73
C ALA A 55 -21.30 6.16 40.88
N ILE A 56 -20.74 7.20 41.51
CA ILE A 56 -20.13 8.33 40.80
C ILE A 56 -18.93 7.88 39.95
N ILE A 57 -18.06 7.04 40.52
CA ILE A 57 -16.90 6.49 39.80
C ILE A 57 -17.36 5.68 38.58
N ALA A 58 -18.40 4.85 38.72
CA ALA A 58 -18.96 4.09 37.62
C ALA A 58 -19.51 5.00 36.49
N ILE A 59 -20.19 6.11 36.84
CA ILE A 59 -20.67 7.11 35.87
C ILE A 59 -19.49 7.74 35.12
N ILE A 60 -18.41 8.12 35.83
CA ILE A 60 -17.22 8.73 35.21
C ILE A 60 -16.54 7.73 34.26
N PHE A 61 -16.36 6.48 34.67
CA PHE A 61 -15.78 5.45 33.79
C PHE A 61 -16.63 5.21 32.54
N SER A 62 -17.96 5.17 32.69
CA SER A 62 -18.89 5.06 31.56
C SER A 62 -18.75 6.25 30.59
N PHE A 63 -18.56 7.46 31.12
CA PHE A 63 -18.34 8.66 30.30
C PHE A 63 -17.00 8.63 29.55
N ILE A 64 -15.91 8.24 30.22
CA ILE A 64 -14.59 8.09 29.59
C ILE A 64 -14.65 7.02 28.48
N GLN A 65 -15.24 5.87 28.77
CA GLN A 65 -15.39 4.78 27.81
C GLN A 65 -16.23 5.21 26.59
N SER A 66 -17.31 5.96 26.81
CA SER A 66 -18.15 6.52 25.74
C SER A 66 -17.39 7.55 24.88
N SER A 67 -16.58 8.40 25.51
CA SER A 67 -15.73 9.36 24.81
C SER A 67 -14.67 8.68 23.94
N ASP A 68 -14.00 7.64 24.46
CA ASP A 68 -13.01 6.86 23.72
C ASP A 68 -13.65 6.08 22.56
N ALA A 69 -14.85 5.52 22.75
CA ALA A 69 -15.59 4.87 21.67
C ALA A 69 -15.93 5.87 20.53
N ASN A 70 -16.33 7.10 20.88
CA ASN A 70 -16.65 8.14 19.91
C ASN A 70 -15.41 8.64 19.14
N SER A 71 -14.24 8.73 19.77
CA SER A 71 -13.01 9.11 19.07
C SER A 71 -12.57 8.03 18.08
N HIS A 72 -12.62 6.76 18.46
CA HIS A 72 -12.33 5.63 17.55
C HIS A 72 -13.33 5.58 16.38
N ASN A 73 -14.61 5.88 16.62
CA ASN A 73 -15.61 5.89 15.56
C ASN A 73 -15.35 7.01 14.53
N LYS A 74 -14.93 8.20 14.99
CA LYS A 74 -14.50 9.29 14.10
C LYS A 74 -13.25 8.92 13.28
N GLU A 75 -12.27 8.27 13.90
CA GLU A 75 -11.07 7.81 13.19
C GLU A 75 -11.41 6.75 12.14
N MET A 76 -12.30 5.82 12.47
CA MET A 76 -12.78 4.78 11.55
C MET A 76 -13.51 5.37 10.35
N ILE A 77 -14.39 6.35 10.56
CA ILE A 77 -15.08 7.07 9.48
C ILE A 77 -14.06 7.78 8.58
N GLY A 78 -13.08 8.49 9.16
CA GLY A 78 -12.03 9.15 8.38
C GLY A 78 -11.18 8.17 7.56
N LYS A 79 -10.87 6.99 8.10
CA LYS A 79 -10.20 5.90 7.35
C LYS A 79 -11.08 5.39 6.20
N MET A 80 -12.38 5.24 6.43
CA MET A 80 -13.32 4.77 5.40
C MET A 80 -13.52 5.79 4.27
N ASP A 81 -13.51 7.08 4.58
CA ASP A 81 -13.51 8.16 3.58
C ASP A 81 -12.22 8.12 2.74
N SER A 82 -11.07 7.90 3.38
CA SER A 82 -9.80 7.78 2.66
C SER A 82 -9.78 6.58 1.71
N LEU A 83 -10.29 5.43 2.14
CA LEU A 83 -10.43 4.23 1.31
C LEU A 83 -11.37 4.47 0.12
N THR A 84 -12.49 5.17 0.36
CA THR A 84 -13.45 5.52 -0.71
C THR A 84 -12.80 6.41 -1.76
N ASN A 85 -12.00 7.39 -1.34
CA ASN A 85 -11.26 8.25 -2.26
C ASN A 85 -10.19 7.47 -3.04
N SER A 86 -9.46 6.57 -2.39
CA SER A 86 -8.50 5.69 -3.07
C SER A 86 -9.17 4.77 -4.10
N LEU A 87 -10.34 4.21 -3.79
CA LEU A 87 -11.12 3.40 -4.72
C LEU A 87 -11.60 4.21 -5.93
N LYS A 88 -12.04 5.46 -5.70
CA LYS A 88 -12.42 6.36 -6.79
C LYS A 88 -11.23 6.66 -7.72
N TYR A 89 -10.08 6.96 -7.14
CA TYR A 89 -8.84 7.19 -7.91
C TYR A 89 -8.44 5.96 -8.74
N LEU A 90 -8.50 4.76 -8.15
CA LEU A 90 -8.23 3.52 -8.87
C LEU A 90 -9.20 3.29 -10.04
N ASN A 91 -10.48 3.61 -9.85
CA ASN A 91 -11.48 3.50 -10.90
C ASN A 91 -11.21 4.50 -12.05
N ASP A 92 -10.83 5.73 -11.73
CA ASP A 92 -10.48 6.75 -12.72
C ASP A 92 -9.23 6.33 -13.52
N LEU A 93 -8.21 5.80 -12.84
CA LEU A 93 -6.99 5.28 -13.47
C LEU A 93 -7.27 4.06 -14.37
N ASN A 94 -8.17 3.18 -13.94
CA ASN A 94 -8.59 2.05 -14.76
C ASN A 94 -9.34 2.50 -16.03
N ASN A 95 -10.17 3.54 -15.93
CA ASN A 95 -10.85 4.12 -17.08
C ASN A 95 -9.87 4.77 -18.07
N GLU A 96 -8.89 5.53 -17.58
CA GLU A 96 -7.83 6.11 -18.40
C GLU A 96 -7.04 5.02 -19.15
N LYS A 97 -6.68 3.94 -18.45
CA LYS A 97 -5.97 2.81 -19.06
C LYS A 97 -6.81 2.07 -20.10
N ASN A 98 -8.10 1.91 -19.87
CA ASN A 98 -8.99 1.32 -20.88
C ASN A 98 -9.07 2.18 -22.15
N GLN A 99 -9.13 3.51 -22.00
CA GLN A 99 -9.09 4.42 -23.15
C GLN A 99 -7.77 4.33 -23.91
N GLU A 100 -6.64 4.25 -23.20
CA GLU A 100 -5.33 4.06 -23.82
C GLU A 100 -5.25 2.74 -24.61
N ILE A 101 -5.80 1.65 -24.04
CA ILE A 101 -5.88 0.34 -24.71
C ILE A 101 -6.76 0.41 -25.97
N GLU A 102 -7.93 1.06 -25.90
CA GLU A 102 -8.81 1.23 -27.05
C GLU A 102 -8.12 2.01 -28.17
N GLN A 103 -7.43 3.10 -27.84
CA GLN A 103 -6.70 3.90 -28.81
C GLN A 103 -5.58 3.09 -29.47
N LYS A 104 -4.77 2.36 -28.68
CA LYS A 104 -3.72 1.48 -29.23
C LYS A 104 -4.29 0.35 -30.10
N ASN A 105 -5.44 -0.21 -29.74
CA ASN A 105 -6.11 -1.21 -30.57
C ASN A 105 -6.59 -0.62 -31.90
N SER A 106 -7.06 0.62 -31.91
CA SER A 106 -7.36 1.34 -33.15
C SER A 106 -6.12 1.51 -34.02
N ASP A 107 -5.02 1.98 -33.44
CA ASP A 107 -3.74 2.16 -34.15
C ASP A 107 -3.21 0.83 -34.71
N LEU A 108 -3.33 -0.26 -33.95
CA LEU A 108 -2.95 -1.61 -34.40
C LEU A 108 -3.81 -2.10 -35.57
N ASN A 109 -5.12 -1.82 -35.54
CA ASN A 109 -6.02 -2.21 -36.62
C ASN A 109 -5.72 -1.42 -37.89
N GLU A 110 -5.45 -0.12 -37.78
CA GLU A 110 -5.02 0.71 -38.90
C GLU A 110 -3.70 0.18 -39.49
N LEU A 111 -2.73 -0.12 -38.63
CA LEU A 111 -1.45 -0.68 -39.05
C LEU A 111 -1.62 -2.03 -39.77
N LYS A 112 -2.45 -2.91 -39.22
CA LYS A 112 -2.76 -4.20 -39.84
C LYS A 112 -3.37 -4.01 -41.23
N SER A 113 -4.23 -3.01 -41.41
CA SER A 113 -4.81 -2.70 -42.70
C SER A 113 -3.75 -2.22 -43.70
N MET A 114 -2.86 -1.31 -43.30
CA MET A 114 -1.77 -0.82 -44.16
C MET A 114 -0.82 -1.96 -44.57
N ILE A 115 -0.44 -2.83 -43.64
CA ILE A 115 0.42 -3.99 -43.91
C ILE A 115 -0.24 -4.95 -44.90
N THR A 116 -1.55 -5.19 -44.74
CA THR A 116 -2.30 -6.08 -45.64
C THR A 116 -2.33 -5.50 -47.06
N GLU A 117 -2.55 -4.19 -47.19
CA GLU A 117 -2.55 -3.51 -48.48
C GLU A 117 -1.16 -3.55 -49.16
N ILE A 118 -0.09 -3.29 -48.41
CA ILE A 118 1.29 -3.43 -48.89
C ILE A 118 1.57 -4.88 -49.34
N ALA A 119 1.14 -5.88 -48.58
CA ALA A 119 1.35 -7.28 -48.92
C ALA A 119 0.65 -7.65 -50.24
N ASP A 120 -0.57 -7.17 -50.46
CA ASP A 120 -1.30 -7.36 -51.71
C ASP A 120 -0.64 -6.64 -52.90
N GLU A 121 -0.18 -5.41 -52.71
CA GLU A 121 0.53 -4.64 -53.74
C GLU A 121 1.89 -5.29 -54.10
N VAL A 122 2.66 -5.76 -53.11
CA VAL A 122 3.92 -6.51 -53.33
C VAL A 122 3.67 -7.80 -54.09
N LYS A 123 2.60 -8.54 -53.75
CA LYS A 123 2.23 -9.77 -54.46
C LYS A 123 1.90 -9.50 -55.93
N LYS A 124 1.13 -8.44 -56.21
CA LYS A 124 0.82 -8.00 -57.58
C LYS A 124 2.09 -7.57 -58.33
N GLY A 125 2.97 -6.81 -57.67
CA GLY A 125 4.25 -6.40 -58.23
C GLY A 125 5.14 -7.60 -58.58
N GLY A 126 5.20 -8.62 -57.73
CA GLY A 126 5.94 -9.86 -57.99
C GLY A 126 5.40 -10.66 -59.19
N GLN A 127 4.08 -10.69 -59.37
CA GLN A 127 3.47 -11.30 -60.56
C GLN A 127 3.77 -10.50 -61.84
N GLN A 128 3.80 -9.17 -61.77
CA GLN A 128 4.16 -8.32 -62.90
C GLN A 128 5.66 -8.44 -63.26
N ALA A 129 6.52 -8.64 -62.27
CA ALA A 129 7.95 -8.89 -62.45
C ALA A 129 8.22 -10.20 -63.21
N GLN A 130 7.47 -11.25 -62.89
CA GLN A 130 7.58 -12.54 -63.59
C GLN A 130 7.12 -12.49 -65.05
N ASN A 131 6.28 -11.51 -65.40
CA ASN A 131 5.73 -11.34 -66.74
C ASN A 131 6.41 -10.20 -67.53
N ASP A 132 7.54 -9.66 -67.04
CA ASP A 132 8.26 -8.51 -67.61
C ASP A 132 7.41 -7.24 -67.83
N GLN A 133 6.27 -7.12 -67.13
CA GLN A 133 5.34 -5.97 -67.19
C GLN A 133 5.48 -5.06 -65.96
N LEU A 134 6.72 -4.91 -65.47
CA LEU A 134 6.98 -4.14 -64.27
C LEU A 134 6.80 -2.63 -64.53
N ASP A 135 5.81 -2.03 -63.89
CA ASP A 135 5.60 -0.58 -63.92
C ASP A 135 6.46 0.08 -62.84
N ASN A 136 7.60 0.65 -63.25
CA ASN A 136 8.55 1.32 -62.36
C ASN A 136 7.93 2.46 -61.53
N ASN A 137 6.90 3.14 -62.05
CA ASN A 137 6.23 4.21 -61.31
C ASN A 137 5.36 3.66 -60.17
N LYS A 138 4.70 2.51 -60.39
CA LYS A 138 3.93 1.82 -59.34
C LYS A 138 4.83 1.27 -58.24
N TRP A 139 6.01 0.73 -58.59
CA TRP A 139 6.98 0.27 -57.62
C TRP A 139 7.58 1.41 -56.78
N ALA A 140 7.89 2.55 -57.39
CA ALA A 140 8.36 3.72 -56.65
C ALA A 140 7.30 4.25 -55.65
N MET A 141 6.01 4.19 -56.03
CA MET A 141 4.91 4.56 -55.15
C MET A 141 4.74 3.59 -53.97
N LEU A 142 4.88 2.29 -54.24
CA LEU A 142 4.90 1.22 -53.24
C LEU A 142 6.01 1.42 -52.19
N VAL A 143 7.24 1.70 -52.64
CA VAL A 143 8.39 1.95 -51.76
C VAL A 143 8.14 3.17 -50.87
N ARG A 144 7.59 4.27 -51.41
CA ARG A 144 7.21 5.45 -50.60
C ARG A 144 6.15 5.11 -49.56
N LYS A 145 5.15 4.31 -49.92
CA LYS A 145 4.08 3.88 -48.99
C LYS A 145 4.66 3.04 -47.85
N ILE A 146 5.60 2.14 -48.14
CA ILE A 146 6.34 1.36 -47.13
C ILE A 146 7.18 2.27 -46.22
N GLU A 147 7.89 3.24 -46.78
CA GLU A 147 8.69 4.20 -46.01
C GLU A 147 7.82 5.08 -45.09
N GLU A 148 6.67 5.54 -45.58
CA GLU A 148 5.70 6.31 -44.80
C GLU A 148 5.08 5.46 -43.68
N THR A 149 4.68 4.20 -43.97
CA THR A 149 4.20 3.27 -42.94
C THR A 149 5.28 2.99 -41.90
N GLN A 150 6.54 2.77 -42.31
CA GLN A 150 7.66 2.55 -41.38
C GLN A 150 7.94 3.78 -40.50
N LYS A 151 7.85 4.98 -41.07
CA LYS A 151 7.97 6.23 -40.32
C LYS A 151 6.83 6.36 -39.30
N ASN A 152 5.60 6.07 -39.71
CA ASN A 152 4.43 6.11 -38.84
C ASN A 152 4.51 5.08 -37.71
N VAL A 153 5.01 3.86 -37.99
CA VAL A 153 5.31 2.82 -36.99
C VAL A 153 6.40 3.25 -36.02
N SER A 154 7.45 3.90 -36.52
CA SER A 154 8.57 4.35 -35.70
C SER A 154 8.18 5.52 -34.80
N SER A 155 7.19 6.33 -35.21
CA SER A 155 6.61 7.40 -34.41
C SER A 155 5.46 6.96 -33.51
N SER A 156 4.83 5.82 -33.79
CA SER A 156 3.71 5.33 -32.99
C SER A 156 4.23 4.65 -31.74
N ASN A 157 3.70 5.04 -30.57
CA ASN A 157 4.08 4.51 -29.28
C ASN A 157 3.35 3.15 -29.04
N LEU A 158 3.42 2.26 -30.03
CA LEU A 158 2.85 0.90 -30.01
C LEU A 158 3.58 -0.04 -29.04
N GLY A 159 4.67 0.43 -28.45
CA GLY A 159 5.24 -0.15 -27.24
C GLY A 159 4.18 -0.17 -26.15
N VAL A 160 3.58 -1.34 -25.94
CA VAL A 160 2.77 -1.63 -24.77
C VAL A 160 3.73 -1.74 -23.58
N GLN A 161 4.07 -0.60 -22.97
CA GLN A 161 4.57 -0.59 -21.60
C GLN A 161 3.35 -0.76 -20.70
N ILE A 162 2.94 -2.02 -20.48
CA ILE A 162 2.12 -2.33 -19.31
C ILE A 162 3.03 -2.09 -18.12
N THR A 163 2.99 -0.88 -17.58
CA THR A 163 3.43 -0.61 -16.22
C THR A 163 2.45 -1.33 -15.31
N VAL A 164 2.70 -2.63 -15.08
CA VAL A 164 2.08 -3.33 -13.96
C VAL A 164 2.81 -2.80 -12.72
N SER A 165 2.34 -1.69 -12.16
CA SER A 165 2.82 -1.21 -10.87
C SER A 165 2.15 -2.00 -9.75
N GLY A 166 2.90 -2.34 -8.71
CA GLY A 166 2.40 -3.03 -7.53
C GLY A 166 3.28 -4.21 -7.08
N PRO A 167 3.08 -4.71 -5.85
CA PRO A 167 4.00 -5.62 -5.18
C PRO A 167 4.24 -6.91 -5.98
N ARG A 168 3.17 -7.51 -6.51
CA ARG A 168 3.27 -8.78 -7.27
C ARG A 168 4.04 -8.64 -8.58
N ALA A 169 3.89 -7.51 -9.27
CA ALA A 169 4.60 -7.26 -10.50
C ALA A 169 6.09 -6.99 -10.24
N LEU A 170 6.39 -6.25 -9.18
CA LEU A 170 7.74 -6.05 -8.69
C LEU A 170 8.41 -7.38 -8.33
N TYR A 171 7.70 -8.28 -7.65
CA TYR A 171 8.22 -9.61 -7.31
C TYR A 171 8.48 -10.48 -8.55
N ASN A 172 7.56 -10.48 -9.53
CA ASN A 172 7.76 -11.22 -10.78
C ASN A 172 8.94 -10.65 -11.59
N PHE A 173 9.12 -9.33 -11.58
CA PHE A 173 10.29 -8.68 -12.17
C PHE A 173 11.58 -9.16 -11.50
N LEU A 174 11.58 -9.18 -10.16
CA LEU A 174 12.72 -9.63 -9.37
C LEU A 174 13.08 -11.09 -9.70
N LEU A 175 12.11 -12.01 -9.72
CA LEU A 175 12.34 -13.42 -10.07
C LEU A 175 12.82 -13.63 -11.52
N LYS A 176 12.46 -12.74 -12.44
CA LYS A 176 12.86 -12.83 -13.85
C LYS A 176 14.31 -12.39 -14.08
N HIS A 177 14.83 -11.46 -13.27
CA HIS A 177 16.12 -10.82 -13.50
C HIS A 177 17.19 -11.17 -12.46
N PHE A 178 16.80 -11.73 -11.32
CA PHE A 178 17.70 -12.07 -10.23
C PHE A 178 17.44 -13.49 -9.73
N GLN A 179 18.49 -14.14 -9.21
CA GLN A 179 18.36 -15.46 -8.64
C GLN A 179 17.79 -15.41 -7.21
N LYS A 180 17.22 -16.53 -6.80
CA LYS A 180 16.78 -16.72 -5.42
C LYS A 180 17.98 -16.57 -4.46
N ASP A 181 17.76 -15.94 -3.31
CA ASP A 181 18.76 -15.61 -2.29
C ASP A 181 19.82 -14.57 -2.69
N GLU A 182 19.70 -13.95 -3.88
CA GLU A 182 20.59 -12.89 -4.35
C GLU A 182 20.29 -11.54 -3.65
N TYR A 183 21.35 -10.81 -3.31
CA TYR A 183 21.25 -9.48 -2.71
C TYR A 183 21.32 -8.40 -3.79
N VAL A 184 20.21 -7.69 -3.97
CA VAL A 184 20.07 -6.64 -4.97
C VAL A 184 20.07 -5.27 -4.28
N PRO A 185 21.02 -4.38 -4.58
CA PRO A 185 20.97 -3.00 -4.10
C PRO A 185 19.74 -2.28 -4.65
N LEU A 186 19.03 -1.53 -3.81
CA LEU A 186 17.82 -0.79 -4.18
C LEU A 186 18.08 0.18 -5.35
N LYS A 187 19.26 0.80 -5.36
CA LYS A 187 19.71 1.68 -6.45
C LYS A 187 19.79 0.94 -7.78
N THR A 188 20.31 -0.28 -7.79
CA THR A 188 20.41 -1.14 -8.98
C THR A 188 19.02 -1.52 -9.47
N LEU A 189 18.13 -1.93 -8.57
CA LEU A 189 16.74 -2.23 -8.90
C LEU A 189 16.04 -1.01 -9.54
N ARG A 190 16.24 0.18 -8.97
CA ARG A 190 15.67 1.43 -9.50
C ARG A 190 16.18 1.74 -10.90
N THR A 191 17.49 1.62 -11.13
CA THR A 191 18.08 1.83 -12.46
C THR A 191 17.50 0.86 -13.47
N MET A 192 17.43 -0.44 -13.13
CA MET A 192 16.87 -1.44 -14.04
C MET A 192 15.38 -1.23 -14.33
N LEU A 193 14.57 -0.84 -13.34
CA LEU A 193 13.17 -0.52 -13.55
C LEU A 193 12.99 0.70 -14.45
N LYS A 194 13.84 1.72 -14.29
CA LYS A 194 13.86 2.91 -15.14
C LYS A 194 14.27 2.56 -16.57
N GLU A 195 15.30 1.73 -16.75
CA GLU A 195 15.79 1.35 -18.08
C GLU A 195 14.86 0.38 -18.81
N THR A 196 14.27 -0.58 -18.07
CA THR A 196 13.45 -1.66 -18.67
C THR A 196 12.00 -1.22 -18.91
N TYR A 197 11.45 -0.36 -18.04
CA TYR A 197 10.04 0.01 -18.07
C TYR A 197 9.78 1.52 -18.15
N ASN A 198 10.83 2.35 -18.28
CA ASN A 198 10.74 3.81 -18.24
C ASN A 198 9.99 4.33 -17.00
N LEU A 199 10.03 3.56 -15.91
CA LEU A 199 9.33 3.89 -14.67
C LEU A 199 10.11 4.98 -13.94
N ASN A 200 9.53 6.18 -13.90
CA ASN A 200 9.98 7.24 -13.02
C ASN A 200 9.26 7.13 -11.67
N ASN A 201 9.34 5.95 -11.05
CA ASN A 201 8.65 5.71 -9.78
C ASN A 201 9.22 6.61 -8.69
N ASN A 202 8.31 7.20 -7.93
CA ASN A 202 8.67 7.94 -6.73
C ASN A 202 9.30 6.95 -5.74
N SER A 203 10.41 7.33 -5.09
CA SER A 203 11.16 6.42 -4.22
C SER A 203 10.32 5.86 -3.07
N ASP A 204 9.27 6.59 -2.69
CA ASP A 204 8.34 6.20 -1.63
C ASP A 204 7.38 5.08 -2.07
N GLU A 205 6.85 5.10 -3.29
CA GLU A 205 5.97 4.04 -3.81
C GLU A 205 6.70 2.70 -3.97
N LEU A 206 7.95 2.76 -4.45
CA LEU A 206 8.78 1.56 -4.58
C LEU A 206 9.09 0.94 -3.21
N LEU A 207 9.31 1.78 -2.19
CA LEU A 207 9.52 1.32 -0.82
C LEU A 207 8.26 0.68 -0.24
N GLU A 208 7.09 1.25 -0.49
CA GLU A 208 5.80 0.70 -0.05
C GLU A 208 5.52 -0.68 -0.68
N ASP A 209 5.79 -0.83 -1.97
CA ASP A 209 5.68 -2.12 -2.67
C ASP A 209 6.65 -3.16 -2.09
N LEU A 210 7.89 -2.76 -1.79
CA LEU A 210 8.90 -3.63 -1.19
C LEU A 210 8.53 -4.01 0.25
N GLU A 211 8.04 -3.08 1.06
CA GLU A 211 7.57 -3.39 2.42
C GLU A 211 6.39 -4.35 2.40
N THR A 212 5.49 -4.22 1.42
CA THR A 212 4.40 -5.19 1.21
C THR A 212 4.93 -6.58 0.90
N LEU A 213 5.93 -6.70 0.02
CA LEU A 213 6.58 -7.98 -0.29
C LEU A 213 7.36 -8.57 0.89
N GLN A 214 7.94 -7.73 1.73
CA GLN A 214 8.59 -8.16 2.96
C GLN A 214 7.57 -8.73 3.95
N ASN A 215 6.41 -8.09 4.09
CA ASN A 215 5.31 -8.57 4.92
C ASN A 215 4.72 -9.89 4.39
N GLU A 216 4.70 -10.09 3.07
CA GLU A 216 4.34 -11.37 2.43
C GLU A 216 5.45 -12.44 2.53
N ASN A 217 6.57 -12.15 3.21
CA ASN A 217 7.70 -13.05 3.41
C ASN A 217 8.36 -13.52 2.10
N LYS A 218 8.25 -12.71 1.03
CA LYS A 218 8.80 -12.97 -0.31
C LYS A 218 10.18 -12.35 -0.53
N ILE A 219 10.48 -11.29 0.21
CA ILE A 219 11.79 -10.64 0.19
C ILE A 219 12.22 -10.29 1.61
N THR A 220 13.50 -9.99 1.79
CA THR A 220 14.05 -9.39 3.01
C THR A 220 14.71 -8.07 2.65
N ILE A 221 14.35 -7.00 3.36
CA ILE A 221 15.03 -5.71 3.21
C ILE A 221 16.02 -5.54 4.35
N SER A 222 17.29 -5.45 4.00
CA SER A 222 18.41 -5.16 4.90
C SER A 222 18.85 -3.71 4.72
N ASN A 223 19.00 -2.98 5.83
CA ASN A 223 19.29 -1.53 5.89
C ASN A 223 18.15 -0.66 5.32
N LYS A 224 17.30 -0.08 6.17
CA LYS A 224 16.12 0.72 5.73
C LYS A 224 16.45 2.14 5.25
N SER A 225 17.73 2.50 5.10
CA SER A 225 18.10 3.80 4.53
C SER A 225 17.77 3.83 3.04
N LYS A 226 17.09 4.90 2.58
CA LYS A 226 16.49 5.03 1.24
C LYS A 226 17.45 4.76 0.07
N ASP A 227 18.74 4.95 0.26
CA ASP A 227 19.75 4.77 -0.79
C ASP A 227 20.71 3.58 -0.56
N GLU A 228 20.65 2.95 0.61
CA GLU A 228 21.55 1.85 1.00
C GLU A 228 20.81 0.54 1.29
N ALA A 229 19.53 0.47 0.96
CA ALA A 229 18.74 -0.74 1.15
C ALA A 229 19.20 -1.85 0.19
N PHE A 230 19.31 -3.06 0.74
CA PHE A 230 19.56 -4.29 0.01
C PHE A 230 18.33 -5.18 0.12
N ILE A 231 17.92 -5.74 -1.02
CA ILE A 231 16.78 -6.64 -1.13
C ILE A 231 17.31 -8.04 -1.36
N GLN A 232 16.94 -8.98 -0.51
CA GLN A 232 17.19 -10.40 -0.71
C GLN A 232 15.89 -11.08 -1.13
N ILE A 233 15.90 -11.81 -2.25
CA ILE A 233 14.72 -12.53 -2.75
C ILE A 233 14.64 -13.91 -2.06
N LYS A 234 13.49 -14.27 -1.50
CA LYS A 234 13.25 -15.54 -0.78
C LYS A 234 12.59 -16.63 -1.61
#